data_AF-A0A963SDF3-F1
#
_entry.id   AF-A0A963SDF3-F1
#
_cell.length_a   1.000
_cell.length_b   1.000
_cell.length_c   1.000
_cell.angle_alpha   90.00
_cell.angle_beta   90.00
_cell.angle_gamma   90.00
#
_symmetry.space_group_name_H-M   'P 1'
#
loop_
_entity.id
_entity.type
_entity.pdbx_description
1 polymer ?
#
loop_
_entity_poly.entity_id
_entity_poly.type
_entity_poly.pdbx_seq_one_letter_code
_entity_poly.pdbx_strand_id
1 'polypeptide(L)'
;MSEERADIAEDDLGSSPSRITNPELRFEAQRAFVWAAVIGAIVLAIYISQSLLVIFGAMVFASMIDGGARLLGRVLPLGRTWLVMIVLLATALFFYWLVIFAGSQISREAAALPGIIEAQIDVTLQWMQLQGFDIRQTDVQNVVGSLVSGVGTVTRAIGGLLGGMTTVMLITIIGIYIALEPQLYERGVAWMLPRHRREWFYGTVSRMGYTMRRLMAGRLVGMVFEGLFTWIMLAIYDVPMAALLAILTGLLAFIPNLGALIAGGLMVLVGFSGGTDMGVYTIFVYFLVQTFDGYVVIPLIAKKTVDLAPALVLAAQLIMGILFGILGLFLADPLMAMIKVALERRAEKNDADELASLAESE
;
A
#
# COMPACT_ATOMS: atom_id res chain seq x y z
N MET A 1 -70.38 46.31 39.14
CA MET A 1 -70.38 45.25 38.13
C MET A 1 -69.28 44.28 38.50
N SER A 2 -69.69 43.08 38.88
CA SER A 2 -68.86 41.94 39.24
C SER A 2 -68.25 41.33 37.98
N GLU A 3 -66.93 41.26 37.89
CA GLU A 3 -66.25 40.44 36.87
C GLU A 3 -65.93 39.06 37.47
N GLU A 4 -66.73 38.12 37.00
CA GLU A 4 -66.66 36.69 37.24
C GLU A 4 -65.44 36.13 36.48
N ARG A 5 -64.40 35.71 37.22
CA ARG A 5 -63.25 35.01 36.65
C ARG A 5 -63.69 33.59 36.31
N ALA A 6 -63.84 33.32 35.01
CA ALA A 6 -64.04 31.99 34.48
C ALA A 6 -62.78 31.13 34.74
N ASP A 7 -62.96 30.13 35.59
CA ASP A 7 -62.05 29.01 35.81
C ASP A 7 -62.03 28.17 34.52
N ILE A 8 -60.97 28.29 33.72
CA ILE A 8 -60.78 27.46 32.53
C ILE A 8 -60.06 26.20 33.01
N ALA A 9 -60.84 25.15 33.19
CA ALA A 9 -60.35 23.80 33.45
C ALA A 9 -59.21 23.45 32.48
N GLU A 10 -58.08 22.99 33.03
CA GLU A 10 -57.00 22.35 32.28
C GLU A 10 -57.56 21.08 31.63
N ASP A 11 -58.09 21.25 30.43
CA ASP A 11 -58.50 20.17 29.56
C ASP A 11 -57.23 19.41 29.15
N ASP A 12 -57.24 18.11 29.47
CA ASP A 12 -56.21 17.12 29.20
C ASP A 12 -55.99 17.04 27.68
N LEU A 13 -55.14 17.93 27.17
CA LEU A 13 -54.76 18.00 25.77
C LEU A 13 -54.00 16.72 25.42
N GLY A 14 -54.77 15.80 24.85
CA GLY A 14 -54.40 14.45 24.47
C GLY A 14 -52.98 14.32 23.91
N SER A 15 -52.36 13.22 24.32
CA SER A 15 -51.05 12.76 23.88
C SER A 15 -50.88 12.84 22.36
N SER A 16 -50.19 13.89 21.91
CA SER A 16 -49.63 13.96 20.56
C SER A 16 -48.68 12.76 20.37
N PRO A 17 -48.83 11.94 19.30
CA PRO A 17 -47.97 10.77 19.07
C PRO A 17 -46.47 11.08 18.97
N SER A 18 -46.08 12.34 18.82
CA SER A 18 -44.69 12.81 18.79
C SER A 18 -44.13 13.23 20.15
N ARG A 19 -44.94 13.28 21.22
CA ARG A 19 -44.44 13.56 22.58
C ARG A 19 -44.05 12.25 23.26
N ILE A 20 -42.77 11.91 23.22
CA ILE A 20 -42.19 10.91 24.12
C ILE A 20 -42.20 11.54 25.53
N THR A 21 -43.22 11.26 26.33
CA THR A 21 -43.36 11.83 27.69
C THR A 21 -42.50 11.08 28.71
N ASN A 22 -42.14 9.83 28.43
CA ASN A 22 -41.35 9.01 29.34
C ASN A 22 -39.83 9.36 29.24
N PRO A 23 -39.20 9.88 30.31
CA PRO A 23 -37.78 10.27 30.31
C PRO A 23 -36.82 9.09 30.05
N GLU A 24 -37.18 7.88 30.45
CA GLU A 24 -36.37 6.67 30.17
C GLU A 24 -36.33 6.38 28.67
N LEU A 25 -37.45 6.57 27.98
CA LEU A 25 -37.59 6.32 26.54
C LEU A 25 -36.84 7.37 25.71
N ARG A 26 -36.72 8.61 26.19
CA ARG A 26 -35.86 9.64 25.57
C ARG A 26 -34.38 9.33 25.74
N PHE A 27 -33.98 8.84 26.91
CA PHE A 27 -32.59 8.46 27.18
C PHE A 27 -32.18 7.27 26.31
N GLU A 28 -33.04 6.24 26.19
CA GLU A 28 -32.78 5.11 25.31
C GLU A 28 -32.81 5.52 23.83
N ALA A 29 -33.70 6.43 23.41
CA ALA A 29 -33.70 6.97 22.05
C ALA A 29 -32.43 7.77 21.74
N GLN A 30 -31.91 8.57 22.69
CA GLN A 30 -30.64 9.28 22.54
C GLN A 30 -29.46 8.32 22.47
N ARG A 31 -29.41 7.28 23.32
CA ARG A 31 -28.38 6.23 23.23
C ARG A 31 -28.44 5.50 21.89
N ALA A 32 -29.63 5.09 21.46
CA ALA A 32 -29.84 4.44 20.18
C ALA A 32 -29.39 5.33 19.01
N PHE A 33 -29.71 6.63 19.05
CA PHE A 33 -29.26 7.60 18.06
C PHE A 33 -27.74 7.78 18.05
N VAL A 34 -27.11 7.91 19.22
CA VAL A 34 -25.65 8.02 19.35
C VAL A 34 -24.97 6.77 18.81
N TRP A 35 -25.44 5.58 19.20
CA TRP A 35 -24.91 4.31 18.69
C TRP A 35 -25.12 4.16 17.18
N ALA A 36 -26.30 4.52 16.67
CA ALA A 36 -26.57 4.51 15.24
C ALA A 36 -25.68 5.51 14.48
N ALA A 37 -25.42 6.69 15.04
CA ALA A 37 -24.51 7.69 14.46
C ALA A 37 -23.04 7.22 14.49
N VAL A 38 -22.59 6.59 15.57
CA VAL A 38 -21.24 6.02 15.68
C VAL A 38 -21.06 4.86 14.70
N ILE A 39 -22.00 3.91 14.66
CA ILE A 39 -21.96 2.79 13.70
C ILE A 39 -22.03 3.33 12.26
N GLY A 40 -22.92 4.29 11.99
CA GLY A 40 -23.04 4.95 10.70
C GLY A 40 -21.74 5.65 10.28
N ALA A 41 -21.08 6.36 11.20
CA ALA A 41 -19.79 7.00 10.95
C ALA A 41 -18.67 5.97 10.70
N ILE A 42 -18.65 4.85 11.42
CA ILE A 42 -17.70 3.75 11.20
C ILE A 42 -17.92 3.13 9.83
N VAL A 43 -19.16 2.79 9.46
CA VAL A 43 -19.51 2.22 8.16
C VAL A 43 -19.15 3.20 7.03
N LEU A 44 -19.45 4.49 7.21
CA LEU A 44 -19.09 5.54 6.26
C LEU A 44 -17.57 5.67 6.13
N ALA A 45 -16.83 5.63 7.24
CA ALA A 45 -15.37 5.66 7.24
C ALA A 45 -14.79 4.46 6.49
N ILE A 46 -15.33 3.25 6.69
CA ILE A 46 -14.94 2.05 5.94
C ILE A 46 -15.25 2.24 4.45
N TYR A 47 -16.43 2.75 4.10
CA TYR A 47 -16.80 2.95 2.70
C TYR A 47 -15.89 3.98 1.99
N ILE A 48 -15.59 5.11 2.64
CA ILE A 48 -14.75 6.18 2.07
C ILE A 48 -13.26 5.79 2.08
N SER A 49 -12.84 4.91 2.98
CA SER A 49 -11.43 4.55 3.14
C SER A 49 -10.79 4.00 1.85
N GLN A 50 -11.53 3.26 1.03
CA GLN A 50 -11.05 2.82 -0.28
C GLN A 50 -10.73 4.00 -1.20
N SER A 51 -11.65 4.97 -1.31
CA SER A 51 -11.43 6.19 -2.09
C SER A 51 -10.26 7.02 -1.55
N LEU A 52 -10.13 7.13 -0.23
CA LEU A 52 -9.01 7.83 0.40
C LEU A 52 -7.68 7.14 0.09
N LEU A 53 -7.67 5.81 0.04
CA LEU A 53 -6.50 5.01 -0.27
C LEU A 53 -6.11 5.13 -1.75
N VAL A 54 -7.06 5.28 -2.66
CA VAL A 54 -6.81 5.63 -4.07
C VAL A 54 -6.17 7.02 -4.18
N ILE A 55 -6.67 8.01 -3.46
CA ILE A 55 -6.07 9.36 -3.41
C ILE A 55 -4.66 9.30 -2.82
N PHE A 56 -4.47 8.51 -1.77
CA PHE A 56 -3.15 8.29 -1.18
C PHE A 56 -2.19 7.61 -2.17
N GLY A 57 -2.67 6.60 -2.90
CA GLY A 57 -1.93 5.96 -3.99
C GLY A 57 -1.55 6.94 -5.09
N ALA A 58 -2.45 7.87 -5.43
CA ALA A 58 -2.18 8.96 -6.37
C ALA A 58 -1.09 9.92 -5.85
N MET A 59 -1.06 10.23 -4.55
CA MET A 59 0.01 11.03 -3.93
C MET A 59 1.35 10.28 -3.94
N VAL A 60 1.36 8.97 -3.69
CA VAL A 60 2.55 8.12 -3.81
C VAL A 60 3.06 8.14 -5.25
N PHE A 61 2.19 7.92 -6.23
CA PHE A 61 2.54 8.00 -7.65
C PHE A 61 3.05 9.40 -8.04
N ALA A 62 2.37 10.47 -7.61
CA ALA A 62 2.80 11.84 -7.84
C ALA A 62 4.20 12.11 -7.28
N SER A 63 4.53 11.53 -6.11
CA SER A 63 5.87 11.65 -5.52
C SER A 63 6.95 10.93 -6.33
N MET A 64 6.63 9.81 -6.99
CA MET A 64 7.55 9.11 -7.89
C MET A 64 7.88 10.01 -9.09
N ILE A 65 6.85 10.60 -9.70
CA ILE A 65 6.99 11.52 -10.83
C ILE A 65 7.74 12.80 -10.42
N ASP A 66 7.38 13.44 -9.30
CA ASP A 66 8.06 14.64 -8.79
C ASP A 66 9.53 14.34 -8.42
N GLY A 67 9.80 13.15 -7.86
CA GLY A 67 11.16 12.67 -7.58
C GLY A 67 11.99 12.52 -8.85
N GLY A 68 11.46 11.86 -9.87
CA GLY A 68 12.10 11.71 -11.18
C GLY A 68 12.33 13.06 -11.88
N ALA A 69 11.33 13.94 -11.85
CA ALA A 69 11.41 15.25 -12.50
C ALA A 69 12.49 16.13 -11.85
N ARG A 70 12.60 16.11 -10.52
CA ARG A 70 13.67 16.83 -9.79
C ARG A 70 15.04 16.23 -10.05
N LEU A 71 15.16 14.91 -10.18
CA LEU A 71 16.42 14.26 -10.52
C LEU A 71 16.87 14.69 -11.92
N LEU A 72 15.96 14.67 -12.89
CA LEU A 72 16.23 15.10 -14.26
C LEU A 72 16.56 16.59 -14.35
N GLY A 73 15.89 17.43 -13.55
CA GLY A 73 16.17 18.86 -13.45
C GLY A 73 17.56 19.22 -12.90
N ARG A 74 18.30 18.25 -12.31
CA ARG A 74 19.72 18.46 -11.98
C ARG A 74 20.63 18.41 -13.21
N VAL A 75 20.17 17.79 -14.29
CA VAL A 75 20.95 17.58 -15.52
C VAL A 75 20.43 18.45 -16.67
N LEU A 76 19.11 18.62 -16.77
CA LEU A 76 18.45 19.39 -17.84
C LEU A 76 17.87 20.71 -17.30
N PRO A 77 18.27 21.89 -17.84
CA PRO A 77 17.73 23.19 -17.44
C PRO A 77 16.39 23.49 -18.13
N LEU A 78 15.40 22.60 -17.99
CA LEU A 78 14.06 22.75 -18.56
C LEU A 78 13.05 23.19 -17.49
N GLY A 79 11.93 23.79 -17.93
CA GLY A 79 10.82 24.13 -17.05
C GLY A 79 10.20 22.90 -16.39
N ARG A 80 9.64 23.06 -15.18
CA ARG A 80 9.08 21.95 -14.38
C ARG A 80 8.08 21.09 -15.16
N THR A 81 7.17 21.71 -15.90
CA THR A 81 6.16 21.02 -16.70
C THR A 81 6.78 20.07 -17.72
N TRP A 82 7.85 20.50 -18.40
CA TRP A 82 8.57 19.67 -19.36
C TRP A 82 9.29 18.50 -18.68
N LEU A 83 9.92 18.72 -17.53
CA LEU A 83 10.56 17.64 -16.76
C LEU A 83 9.55 16.57 -16.34
N VAL A 84 8.39 16.99 -15.83
CA VAL A 84 7.29 16.07 -15.47
C VAL A 84 6.79 15.31 -16.70
N MET A 85 6.58 15.99 -17.83
CA MET A 85 6.14 15.36 -19.08
C MET A 85 7.15 14.34 -19.60
N ILE A 86 8.45 14.63 -19.54
CA ILE A 86 9.50 13.69 -19.94
C ILE A 86 9.48 12.45 -19.05
N VAL A 87 9.34 12.61 -17.73
CA VAL A 87 9.26 11.48 -16.81
C VAL A 87 8.01 10.65 -17.05
N LEU A 88 6.85 11.29 -17.25
CA LEU A 88 5.60 10.58 -17.58
C LEU A 88 5.72 9.81 -18.90
N LEU A 89 6.32 10.42 -19.92
CA LEU A 89 6.56 9.77 -21.20
C LEU A 89 7.54 8.60 -21.05
N ALA A 90 8.62 8.75 -20.28
CA ALA A 90 9.55 7.67 -19.97
C ALA A 90 8.86 6.53 -19.21
N THR A 91 8.01 6.82 -18.23
CA THR A 91 7.21 5.83 -17.51
C THR A 91 6.24 5.12 -18.45
N ALA A 92 5.54 5.84 -19.33
CA ALA A 92 4.62 5.27 -20.31
C ALA A 92 5.35 4.37 -21.33
N LEU A 93 6.50 4.81 -21.84
CA LEU A 93 7.35 4.02 -22.74
C LEU A 93 7.89 2.77 -22.05
N PHE A 94 8.29 2.86 -20.78
CA PHE A 94 8.72 1.71 -20.00
C PHE A 94 7.60 0.68 -19.86
N PHE A 95 6.38 1.10 -19.51
CA PHE A 95 5.23 0.18 -19.44
C PHE A 95 4.85 -0.40 -20.80
N TYR A 96 4.90 0.41 -21.87
CA TYR A 96 4.67 -0.07 -23.23
C TYR A 96 5.71 -1.13 -23.63
N TRP A 97 7.00 -0.86 -23.38
CA TRP A 97 8.07 -1.82 -23.60
C TRP A 97 7.90 -3.09 -22.78
N LEU A 98 7.52 -2.97 -21.50
CA LEU A 98 7.21 -4.11 -20.64
C LEU A 98 6.06 -4.94 -21.23
N VAL A 99 4.97 -4.32 -21.67
CA VAL A 99 3.84 -5.06 -22.27
C VAL A 99 4.26 -5.79 -23.55
N ILE A 100 5.07 -5.18 -24.42
CA ILE A 100 5.49 -5.81 -25.68
C ILE A 100 6.53 -6.91 -25.46
N PHE A 101 7.62 -6.60 -24.74
CA PHE A 101 8.74 -7.52 -24.52
C PHE A 101 8.34 -8.67 -23.60
N ALA A 102 7.71 -8.32 -22.48
CA ALA A 102 7.31 -9.29 -21.49
C ALA A 102 6.00 -10.00 -21.89
N GLY A 103 5.10 -9.35 -22.62
CA GLY A 103 3.75 -9.88 -22.88
C GLY A 103 3.71 -11.28 -23.49
N SER A 104 4.46 -11.58 -24.55
CA SER A 104 4.32 -12.89 -25.20
C SER A 104 5.03 -14.04 -24.47
N GLN A 105 6.22 -13.81 -23.94
CA GLN A 105 6.98 -14.84 -23.21
C GLN A 105 6.47 -15.02 -21.79
N ILE A 106 6.30 -13.91 -21.06
CA ILE A 106 5.82 -13.95 -19.68
C ILE A 106 4.40 -14.45 -19.62
N SER A 107 3.53 -14.11 -20.57
CA SER A 107 2.18 -14.69 -20.57
C SER A 107 2.20 -16.21 -20.71
N ARG A 108 3.14 -16.78 -21.47
CA ARG A 108 3.27 -18.25 -21.59
C ARG A 108 3.82 -18.86 -20.30
N GLU A 109 4.88 -18.27 -19.74
CA GLU A 109 5.46 -18.72 -18.47
C GLU A 109 4.43 -18.60 -17.33
N ALA A 110 3.71 -17.48 -17.25
CA ALA A 110 2.65 -17.24 -16.28
C ALA A 110 1.49 -18.23 -16.41
N ALA A 111 1.14 -18.65 -17.63
CA ALA A 111 0.12 -19.68 -17.86
C ALA A 111 0.59 -21.08 -17.45
N ALA A 112 1.90 -21.34 -17.46
CA ALA A 112 2.49 -22.60 -17.02
C ALA A 112 2.69 -22.70 -15.49
N LEU A 113 2.87 -21.56 -14.80
CA LEU A 113 3.10 -21.51 -13.35
C LEU A 113 2.10 -22.34 -12.52
N PRO A 114 0.76 -22.20 -12.70
CA PRO A 114 -0.21 -23.01 -11.96
C PRO A 114 0.05 -24.51 -12.03
N GLY A 115 0.33 -25.04 -13.22
CA GLY A 115 0.59 -26.47 -13.41
C GLY A 115 1.88 -26.93 -12.75
N ILE A 116 2.91 -26.06 -12.70
CA ILE A 116 4.14 -26.35 -11.94
C ILE A 116 3.83 -26.39 -10.44
N ILE A 117 3.04 -25.46 -9.93
CA ILE A 117 2.65 -25.45 -8.51
C ILE A 117 1.89 -26.73 -8.14
N GLU A 118 0.90 -27.12 -8.95
CA GLU A 118 0.13 -28.35 -8.75
C GLU A 118 1.03 -29.59 -8.74
N ALA A 119 1.91 -29.73 -9.74
CA ALA A 119 2.83 -30.86 -9.83
C ALA A 119 3.77 -30.95 -8.62
N GLN A 120 4.32 -29.81 -8.17
CA GLN A 120 5.25 -29.80 -7.03
C GLN A 120 4.55 -30.08 -5.71
N ILE A 121 3.29 -29.66 -5.55
CA ILE A 121 2.50 -30.03 -4.38
C ILE A 121 2.20 -31.53 -4.39
N ASP A 122 1.81 -32.11 -5.53
CA ASP A 122 1.54 -33.54 -5.65
C ASP A 122 2.77 -34.40 -5.29
N VAL A 123 3.95 -34.02 -5.79
CA VAL A 123 5.22 -34.69 -5.44
C VAL A 123 5.50 -34.59 -3.94
N THR A 124 5.31 -33.41 -3.36
CA THR A 124 5.53 -33.19 -1.92
C THR A 124 4.58 -34.03 -1.07
N LEU A 125 3.31 -34.12 -1.46
CA LEU A 125 2.31 -34.89 -0.73
C LEU A 125 2.54 -36.39 -0.83
N GLN A 126 2.91 -36.90 -2.00
CA GLN A 126 3.30 -38.30 -2.15
C GLN A 126 4.50 -38.61 -1.25
N TRP A 127 5.50 -37.72 -1.20
CA TRP A 127 6.63 -37.88 -0.28
C TRP A 127 6.19 -37.88 1.18
N MET A 128 5.29 -36.99 1.60
CA MET A 128 4.76 -36.97 2.98
C MET A 128 3.96 -38.23 3.32
N GLN A 129 3.14 -38.74 2.40
CA GLN A 129 2.39 -39.99 2.58
C GLN A 129 3.33 -41.18 2.75
N LEU A 130 4.44 -41.23 2.00
CA LEU A 130 5.49 -42.24 2.17
C LEU A 130 6.18 -42.15 3.54
N GLN A 131 6.24 -40.97 4.15
CA GLN A 131 6.76 -40.77 5.52
C GLN A 131 5.72 -41.07 6.62
N GLY A 132 4.50 -41.51 6.25
CA GLY A 132 3.45 -41.88 7.19
C GLY A 132 2.55 -40.73 7.66
N PHE A 133 2.58 -39.57 6.99
CA PHE A 133 1.63 -38.50 7.24
C PHE A 133 0.30 -38.79 6.50
N ASP A 134 -0.77 -39.04 7.25
CA ASP A 134 -2.12 -39.22 6.70
C ASP A 134 -2.76 -37.84 6.42
N ILE A 135 -2.54 -37.35 5.20
CA ILE A 135 -3.06 -36.07 4.75
C ILE A 135 -4.34 -36.30 3.94
N ARG A 136 -5.44 -35.74 4.42
CA ARG A 136 -6.73 -35.79 3.70
C ARG A 136 -6.64 -35.03 2.39
N GLN A 137 -7.02 -35.71 1.31
CA GLN A 137 -7.01 -35.15 -0.05
C GLN A 137 -7.86 -33.88 -0.18
N THR A 138 -8.90 -33.73 0.64
CA THR A 138 -9.77 -32.55 0.66
C THR A 138 -9.07 -31.30 1.22
N ASP A 139 -8.25 -31.45 2.25
CA ASP A 139 -7.54 -30.31 2.87
C ASP A 139 -6.44 -29.79 1.92
N VAL A 140 -5.81 -30.73 1.20
CA VAL A 140 -4.86 -30.43 0.12
C VAL A 140 -5.50 -29.61 -0.98
N GLN A 141 -6.63 -30.06 -1.54
CA GLN A 141 -7.25 -29.40 -2.69
C GLN A 141 -7.66 -27.95 -2.37
N ASN A 142 -8.11 -27.70 -1.14
CA ASN A 142 -8.45 -26.36 -0.68
C ASN A 142 -7.22 -25.45 -0.58
N VAL A 143 -6.11 -25.97 -0.04
CA VAL A 143 -4.84 -25.22 0.08
C VAL A 143 -4.23 -24.97 -1.30
N VAL A 144 -4.15 -25.99 -2.15
CA VAL A 144 -3.68 -25.88 -3.54
C VAL A 144 -4.51 -24.86 -4.30
N GLY A 145 -5.84 -24.96 -4.26
CA GLY A 145 -6.74 -24.02 -4.93
C GLY A 145 -6.56 -22.59 -4.45
N SER A 146 -6.31 -22.38 -3.16
CA SER A 146 -6.04 -21.05 -2.59
C SER A 146 -4.69 -20.49 -3.04
N LEU A 147 -3.65 -21.31 -3.08
CA LEU A 147 -2.31 -20.91 -3.56
C LEU A 147 -2.32 -20.60 -5.05
N VAL A 148 -2.89 -21.48 -5.87
CA VAL A 148 -2.99 -21.32 -7.33
C VAL A 148 -3.86 -20.11 -7.68
N SER A 149 -4.98 -19.90 -6.97
CA SER A 149 -5.81 -18.71 -7.19
C SER A 149 -5.11 -17.40 -6.76
N GLY A 150 -4.34 -17.44 -5.67
CA GLY A 150 -3.51 -16.31 -5.21
C GLY A 150 -2.43 -15.95 -6.23
N VAL A 151 -1.63 -16.93 -6.65
CA VAL A 151 -0.60 -16.76 -7.69
C VAL A 151 -1.22 -16.30 -8.99
N GLY A 152 -2.29 -16.96 -9.45
CA GLY A 152 -3.04 -16.58 -10.64
C GLY A 152 -3.59 -15.17 -10.59
N THR A 153 -3.93 -14.65 -9.40
CA THR A 153 -4.36 -13.25 -9.23
C THR A 153 -3.18 -12.29 -9.37
N VAL A 154 -2.01 -12.63 -8.84
CA VAL A 154 -0.78 -11.84 -9.02
C VAL A 154 -0.35 -11.84 -10.50
N THR A 155 -0.30 -12.99 -11.16
CA THR A 155 0.05 -13.07 -12.59
C THR A 155 -1.00 -12.42 -13.48
N ARG A 156 -2.30 -12.52 -13.17
CA ARG A 156 -3.34 -11.75 -13.88
C ARG A 156 -3.25 -10.25 -13.61
N ALA A 157 -2.85 -9.81 -12.42
CA ALA A 157 -2.62 -8.38 -12.17
C ALA A 157 -1.47 -7.85 -13.04
N ILE A 158 -0.46 -8.68 -13.31
CA ILE A 158 0.69 -8.35 -14.16
C ILE A 158 0.33 -8.42 -15.66
N GLY A 159 -0.37 -9.49 -16.10
CA GLY A 159 -0.71 -9.71 -17.50
C GLY A 159 -2.03 -9.09 -17.96
N GLY A 160 -2.91 -8.75 -17.03
CA GLY A 160 -4.28 -8.31 -17.25
C GLY A 160 -4.56 -6.99 -16.51
N LEU A 161 -3.87 -5.94 -16.93
CA LEU A 161 -4.12 -4.54 -16.51
C LEU A 161 -5.56 -4.04 -16.83
N LEU A 162 -6.42 -4.87 -17.43
CA LEU A 162 -7.76 -4.51 -17.90
C LEU A 162 -8.86 -4.57 -16.81
N GLY A 163 -8.71 -5.39 -15.76
CA GLY A 163 -9.73 -5.54 -14.70
C GLY A 163 -9.61 -4.52 -13.54
N GLY A 164 -8.39 -4.10 -13.22
CA GLY A 164 -8.08 -3.04 -12.24
C GLY A 164 -7.76 -1.69 -12.88
N MET A 165 -8.00 -1.55 -14.18
CA MET A 165 -7.59 -0.38 -14.98
C MET A 165 -8.19 0.91 -14.44
N THR A 166 -9.44 0.88 -13.99
CA THR A 166 -10.12 2.07 -13.46
C THR A 166 -9.37 2.64 -12.26
N THR A 167 -8.98 1.81 -11.28
CA THR A 167 -8.25 2.28 -10.10
C THR A 167 -6.86 2.80 -10.47
N VAL A 168 -6.12 2.07 -11.30
CA VAL A 168 -4.79 2.49 -11.77
C VAL A 168 -4.87 3.78 -12.58
N MET A 169 -5.89 3.91 -13.44
CA MET A 169 -6.16 5.09 -14.24
C MET A 169 -6.51 6.28 -13.36
N LEU A 170 -7.34 6.10 -12.32
CA LEU A 170 -7.64 7.15 -11.35
C LEU A 170 -6.37 7.58 -10.59
N ILE A 171 -5.58 6.63 -10.08
CA ILE A 171 -4.30 6.91 -9.41
C ILE A 171 -3.38 7.70 -10.35
N THR A 172 -3.28 7.29 -11.61
CA THR A 172 -2.44 7.92 -12.62
C THR A 172 -2.91 9.32 -12.94
N ILE A 173 -4.20 9.51 -13.24
CA ILE A 173 -4.78 10.81 -13.58
C ILE A 173 -4.63 11.77 -12.40
N ILE A 174 -5.10 11.39 -11.21
CA ILE A 174 -5.03 12.23 -10.01
C ILE A 174 -3.56 12.53 -9.67
N GLY A 175 -2.68 11.53 -9.77
CA GLY A 175 -1.27 11.70 -9.47
C GLY A 175 -0.54 12.60 -10.47
N ILE A 176 -0.90 12.56 -11.76
CA ILE A 176 -0.40 13.52 -12.77
C ILE A 176 -0.80 14.93 -12.40
N TYR A 177 -2.08 15.17 -12.09
CA TYR A 177 -2.56 16.49 -11.69
C TYR A 177 -1.82 17.01 -10.45
N ILE A 178 -1.64 16.17 -9.43
CA ILE A 178 -0.87 16.52 -8.22
C ILE A 178 0.60 16.78 -8.54
N ALA A 179 1.24 15.99 -9.41
CA ALA A 179 2.64 16.16 -9.77
C ALA A 179 2.91 17.45 -10.56
N LEU A 180 1.96 17.87 -11.41
CA LEU A 180 2.05 19.11 -12.18
C LEU A 180 1.97 20.34 -11.28
N GLU A 181 0.99 20.40 -10.36
CA GLU A 181 0.75 21.56 -9.50
C GLU A 181 0.57 21.22 -8.01
N PRO A 182 1.58 20.70 -7.30
CA PRO A 182 1.41 20.30 -5.90
C PRO A 182 1.07 21.46 -4.97
N GLN A 183 1.58 22.66 -5.27
CA GLN A 183 1.30 23.88 -4.50
C GLN A 183 -0.17 24.29 -4.54
N LEU A 184 -0.91 23.95 -5.61
CA LEU A 184 -2.35 24.23 -5.68
C LEU A 184 -3.10 23.45 -4.59
N TYR A 185 -2.81 22.16 -4.46
CA TYR A 185 -3.43 21.28 -3.48
C TYR A 185 -3.01 21.63 -2.04
N GLU A 186 -1.73 21.92 -1.81
CA GLU A 186 -1.24 22.35 -0.49
C GLU A 186 -1.93 23.65 -0.03
N ARG A 187 -2.10 24.63 -0.93
CA ARG A 187 -2.80 25.89 -0.64
C ARG A 187 -4.29 25.66 -0.34
N GLY A 188 -4.94 24.76 -1.09
CA GLY A 188 -6.35 24.42 -0.87
C GLY A 188 -6.61 23.93 0.56
N VAL A 189 -5.80 22.98 1.04
CA VAL A 189 -5.90 22.47 2.41
C VAL A 189 -5.48 23.52 3.44
N ALA A 190 -4.41 24.27 3.19
CA ALA A 190 -3.94 25.31 4.11
C ALA A 190 -4.98 26.44 4.31
N TRP A 191 -5.85 26.69 3.33
CA TRP A 191 -6.90 27.70 3.45
C TRP A 191 -7.96 27.33 4.49
N MET A 192 -8.21 26.03 4.68
CA MET A 192 -9.12 25.49 5.70
C MET A 192 -8.52 25.55 7.12
N LEU A 193 -7.22 25.85 7.26
CA LEU A 193 -6.54 25.95 8.53
C LEU A 193 -6.48 27.39 9.06
N PRO A 194 -6.54 27.58 10.40
CA PRO A 194 -6.27 28.87 11.04
C PRO A 194 -4.91 29.43 10.60
N ARG A 195 -4.82 30.75 10.41
CA ARG A 195 -3.62 31.42 9.89
C ARG A 195 -2.33 31.07 10.64
N HIS A 196 -2.38 31.00 11.97
CA HIS A 196 -1.24 30.67 12.83
C HIS A 196 -0.71 29.23 12.65
N ARG A 197 -1.49 28.31 12.06
CA ARG A 197 -1.07 26.90 11.83
C ARG A 197 -0.54 26.65 10.42
N ARG A 198 -0.67 27.61 9.50
CA ARG A 198 -0.35 27.39 8.07
C ARG A 198 1.14 27.13 7.85
N GLU A 199 2.01 27.86 8.53
CA GLU A 199 3.46 27.67 8.41
C GLU A 199 3.88 26.28 8.90
N TRP A 200 3.40 25.86 10.08
CA TRP A 200 3.65 24.51 10.60
C TRP A 200 3.16 23.43 9.62
N PHE A 201 1.96 23.63 9.03
CA PHE A 201 1.40 22.71 8.04
C PHE A 201 2.29 22.60 6.79
N TYR A 202 2.70 23.71 6.19
CA TYR A 202 3.61 23.70 5.03
C TYR A 202 4.94 23.01 5.36
N GLY A 203 5.50 23.27 6.54
CA GLY A 203 6.70 22.57 7.01
C GLY A 203 6.52 21.05 7.10
N THR A 204 5.39 20.61 7.67
CA THR A 204 5.05 19.18 7.79
C THR A 204 4.84 18.52 6.43
N VAL A 205 4.05 19.13 5.54
CA VAL A 205 3.80 18.60 4.19
C VAL A 205 5.08 18.57 3.36
N SER A 206 5.94 19.57 3.47
CA SER A 206 7.24 19.58 2.79
C SER A 206 8.14 18.42 3.24
N ARG A 207 8.21 18.16 4.56
CA ARG A 207 8.99 17.04 5.13
C ARG A 207 8.40 15.68 4.74
N MET A 208 7.07 15.56 4.72
CA MET A 208 6.36 14.38 4.20
C MET A 208 6.69 14.14 2.72
N GLY A 209 6.55 15.15 1.87
CA GLY A 209 6.86 15.05 0.45
C GLY A 209 8.31 14.70 0.17
N TYR A 210 9.27 15.26 0.92
CA TYR A 210 10.69 14.90 0.82
C TYR A 210 10.93 13.43 1.19
N THR A 211 10.31 12.99 2.29
CA THR A 211 10.41 11.62 2.76
C THR A 211 9.81 10.63 1.76
N MET A 212 8.61 10.93 1.26
CA MET A 212 7.91 10.10 0.28
C MET A 212 8.74 9.94 -1.00
N ARG A 213 9.25 11.05 -1.57
CA ARG A 213 10.09 11.01 -2.77
C ARG A 213 11.33 10.13 -2.59
N ARG A 214 12.00 10.23 -1.44
CA ARG A 214 13.21 9.46 -1.19
C ARG A 214 12.92 7.99 -0.92
N LEU A 215 11.86 7.70 -0.19
CA LEU A 215 11.38 6.34 0.00
C LEU A 215 11.06 5.69 -1.34
N MET A 216 10.28 6.38 -2.19
CA MET A 216 9.89 5.86 -3.50
C MET A 216 11.06 5.73 -4.48
N ALA A 217 12.00 6.69 -4.50
CA ALA A 217 13.21 6.56 -5.29
C ALA A 217 14.04 5.36 -4.85
N GLY A 218 14.15 5.14 -3.54
CA GLY A 218 14.81 3.98 -2.97
C GLY A 218 14.14 2.67 -3.39
N ARG A 219 12.83 2.57 -3.22
CA ARG A 219 12.03 1.41 -3.64
C ARG A 219 12.24 1.08 -5.12
N LEU A 220 12.14 2.07 -6.01
CA LEU A 220 12.37 1.87 -7.44
C LEU A 220 13.77 1.33 -7.75
N VAL A 221 14.81 1.85 -7.08
CA VAL A 221 16.19 1.36 -7.26
C VAL A 221 16.32 -0.07 -6.75
N GLY A 222 15.75 -0.38 -5.58
CA GLY A 222 15.73 -1.74 -5.01
C GLY A 222 15.04 -2.73 -5.94
N MET A 223 13.86 -2.39 -6.45
CA MET A 223 13.09 -3.22 -7.40
C MET A 223 13.90 -3.57 -8.67
N VAL A 224 14.55 -2.57 -9.26
CA VAL A 224 15.38 -2.77 -10.46
C VAL A 224 16.60 -3.63 -10.13
N PHE A 225 17.26 -3.36 -9.01
CA PHE A 225 18.42 -4.11 -8.57
C PHE A 225 18.07 -5.57 -8.27
N GLU A 226 17.07 -5.83 -7.43
CA GLU A 226 16.64 -7.18 -7.05
C GLU A 226 16.16 -7.98 -8.26
N GLY A 227 15.40 -7.35 -9.17
CA GLY A 227 14.97 -7.99 -10.40
C GLY A 227 16.15 -8.37 -11.29
N LEU A 228 17.06 -7.43 -11.56
CA LEU A 228 18.22 -7.69 -12.41
C LEU A 228 19.18 -8.70 -11.79
N PHE A 229 19.44 -8.59 -10.48
CA PHE A 229 20.31 -9.49 -9.75
C PHE A 229 19.74 -10.91 -9.74
N THR A 230 18.43 -11.05 -9.48
CA THR A 230 17.74 -12.34 -9.57
C THR A 230 17.81 -12.91 -10.98
N TRP A 231 17.56 -12.10 -12.02
CA TRP A 231 17.63 -12.56 -13.41
C TRP A 231 19.01 -13.13 -13.75
N ILE A 232 20.08 -12.41 -13.40
CA ILE A 232 21.45 -12.86 -13.64
C ILE A 232 21.71 -14.18 -12.91
N MET A 233 21.36 -14.28 -11.64
CA MET A 233 21.62 -15.48 -10.84
C MET A 233 20.85 -16.71 -11.36
N LEU A 234 19.60 -16.53 -11.79
CA LEU A 234 18.80 -17.63 -12.34
C LEU A 234 19.24 -18.00 -13.77
N ALA A 235 19.64 -17.03 -14.59
CA ALA A 235 20.11 -17.26 -15.95
C ALA A 235 21.45 -18.02 -15.99
N ILE A 236 22.34 -17.84 -15.01
CA ILE A 236 23.63 -18.56 -14.95
C ILE A 236 23.44 -20.09 -14.87
N TYR A 237 22.36 -20.54 -14.23
CA TYR A 237 22.07 -21.97 -14.04
C TYR A 237 20.93 -22.46 -14.94
N ASP A 238 20.52 -21.65 -15.93
CA ASP A 238 19.41 -21.95 -16.86
C ASP A 238 18.10 -22.35 -16.14
N VAL A 239 17.79 -21.68 -15.01
CA VAL A 239 16.56 -21.95 -14.27
C VAL A 239 15.34 -21.62 -15.15
N PRO A 240 14.34 -22.52 -15.25
CA PRO A 240 13.12 -22.24 -15.98
C PRO A 240 12.49 -20.93 -15.52
N MET A 241 11.99 -20.14 -16.47
CA MET A 241 11.20 -18.95 -16.18
C MET A 241 12.00 -17.88 -15.41
N ALA A 242 13.34 -17.89 -15.53
CA ALA A 242 14.23 -16.92 -14.90
C ALA A 242 13.79 -15.46 -15.13
N ALA A 243 13.31 -15.13 -16.33
CA ALA A 243 12.83 -13.79 -16.67
C ALA A 243 11.54 -13.43 -15.92
N LEU A 244 10.53 -14.31 -15.92
CA LEU A 244 9.30 -14.09 -15.15
C LEU A 244 9.59 -13.99 -13.66
N LEU A 245 10.39 -14.90 -13.10
CA LEU A 245 10.75 -14.90 -11.68
C LEU A 245 11.50 -13.61 -11.30
N ALA A 246 12.44 -13.17 -12.11
CA ALA A 246 13.14 -11.91 -11.89
C ALA A 246 12.22 -10.69 -11.88
N ILE A 247 11.28 -10.62 -12.82
CA ILE A 247 10.30 -9.53 -12.88
C ILE A 247 9.36 -9.60 -11.68
N LEU A 248 8.92 -10.80 -11.29
CA LEU A 248 8.12 -10.99 -10.08
C LEU A 248 8.89 -10.55 -8.84
N THR A 249 10.14 -10.96 -8.67
CA THR A 249 10.99 -10.55 -7.54
C THR A 249 11.14 -9.04 -7.51
N GLY A 250 11.51 -8.42 -8.63
CA GLY A 250 11.66 -6.97 -8.72
C GLY A 250 10.35 -6.20 -8.44
N LEU A 251 9.19 -6.70 -8.90
CA LEU A 251 7.90 -6.07 -8.61
C LEU A 251 7.49 -6.25 -7.14
N LEU A 252 7.66 -7.46 -6.61
CA LEU A 252 7.31 -7.82 -5.25
C LEU A 252 8.23 -7.17 -4.21
N ALA A 253 9.47 -6.83 -4.56
CA ALA A 253 10.41 -6.05 -3.74
C ALA A 253 9.82 -4.70 -3.26
N PHE A 254 8.80 -4.18 -3.93
CA PHE A 254 8.07 -3.01 -3.47
C PHE A 254 7.36 -3.25 -2.13
N ILE A 255 6.94 -4.49 -1.84
CA ILE A 255 6.27 -4.91 -0.60
C ILE A 255 7.32 -5.57 0.32
N PRO A 256 7.81 -4.88 1.36
CA PRO A 256 8.76 -5.44 2.33
C PRO A 256 8.34 -6.81 2.86
N ASN A 257 9.29 -7.71 3.10
CA ASN A 257 9.12 -9.02 3.73
C ASN A 257 8.20 -10.01 2.96
N LEU A 258 6.93 -9.66 2.72
CA LEU A 258 5.97 -10.49 2.00
C LEU A 258 6.37 -10.67 0.54
N GLY A 259 6.88 -9.62 -0.10
CA GLY A 259 7.34 -9.72 -1.48
C GLY A 259 8.49 -10.71 -1.65
N ALA A 260 9.50 -10.60 -0.78
CA ALA A 260 10.63 -11.52 -0.70
C ALA A 260 10.17 -12.97 -0.44
N LEU A 261 9.25 -13.17 0.51
CA LEU A 261 8.74 -14.51 0.86
C LEU A 261 7.99 -15.15 -0.32
N ILE A 262 7.12 -14.40 -1.00
CA ILE A 262 6.34 -14.89 -2.14
C ILE A 262 7.27 -15.17 -3.32
N ALA A 263 8.15 -14.23 -3.66
CA ALA A 263 9.08 -14.38 -4.78
C ALA A 263 10.07 -15.52 -4.55
N GLY A 264 10.64 -15.62 -3.35
CA GLY A 264 11.53 -16.70 -2.94
C GLY A 264 10.84 -18.07 -2.98
N GLY A 265 9.62 -18.15 -2.45
CA GLY A 265 8.82 -19.38 -2.50
C GLY A 265 8.56 -19.85 -3.93
N LEU A 266 8.14 -18.94 -4.82
CA LEU A 266 7.95 -19.26 -6.25
C LEU A 266 9.26 -19.66 -6.93
N MET A 267 10.35 -18.95 -6.65
CA MET A 267 11.66 -19.25 -7.21
C MET A 267 12.14 -20.65 -6.83
N VAL A 268 12.01 -21.02 -5.55
CA VAL A 268 12.39 -22.33 -5.05
C VAL A 268 11.50 -23.43 -5.64
N LEU A 269 10.19 -23.19 -5.67
CA LEU A 269 9.23 -24.14 -6.24
C LEU A 269 9.51 -24.43 -7.71
N VAL A 270 9.77 -23.39 -8.51
CA VAL A 270 10.15 -23.51 -9.91
C VAL A 270 11.54 -24.13 -10.07
N GLY A 271 12.50 -23.82 -9.20
CA GLY A 271 13.81 -24.46 -9.22
C GLY A 271 13.72 -25.98 -9.07
N PHE A 272 12.89 -26.46 -8.13
CA PHE A 272 12.68 -27.90 -7.95
C PHE A 272 11.96 -28.57 -9.12
N SER A 273 11.25 -27.83 -9.98
CA SER A 273 10.62 -28.44 -11.17
C SER A 273 11.63 -28.78 -12.27
N GLY A 274 12.80 -28.12 -12.25
CA GLY A 274 13.96 -28.47 -13.07
C GLY A 274 14.88 -29.53 -12.46
N GLY A 275 14.59 -30.01 -11.23
CA GLY A 275 15.34 -31.04 -10.52
C GLY A 275 15.86 -30.60 -9.15
N THR A 276 16.29 -31.57 -8.33
CA THR A 276 16.71 -31.31 -6.94
C THR A 276 17.90 -30.37 -6.83
N ASP A 277 18.92 -30.54 -7.68
CA ASP A 277 20.13 -29.70 -7.67
C ASP A 277 19.80 -28.24 -8.01
N MET A 278 18.91 -28.04 -8.99
CA MET A 278 18.42 -26.72 -9.38
C MET A 278 17.55 -26.08 -8.27
N GLY A 279 16.71 -26.88 -7.59
CA GLY A 279 15.96 -26.43 -6.42
C GLY A 279 16.88 -25.95 -5.29
N VAL A 280 17.91 -26.72 -4.93
CA VAL A 280 18.88 -26.32 -3.91
C VAL A 280 19.65 -25.06 -4.33
N TYR A 281 20.02 -24.95 -5.62
CA TYR A 281 20.64 -23.73 -6.15
C TYR A 281 19.72 -22.50 -5.99
N THR A 282 18.42 -22.62 -6.31
CA THR A 282 17.48 -21.50 -6.14
C THR A 282 17.27 -21.10 -4.68
N ILE A 283 17.37 -22.04 -3.72
CA ILE A 283 17.39 -21.70 -2.28
C ILE A 283 18.61 -20.85 -1.95
N PHE A 284 19.79 -21.24 -2.44
CA PHE A 284 21.01 -20.45 -2.28
C PHE A 284 20.87 -19.06 -2.89
N VAL A 285 20.35 -18.96 -4.12
CA VAL A 285 20.09 -17.67 -4.78
C VAL A 285 19.13 -16.80 -3.97
N TYR A 286 18.05 -17.36 -3.43
CA TYR A 286 17.13 -16.63 -2.56
C TYR A 286 17.86 -16.00 -1.36
N PHE A 287 18.63 -16.80 -0.60
CA PHE A 287 19.37 -16.27 0.53
C PHE A 287 20.44 -15.25 0.13
N LEU A 288 21.08 -15.44 -1.03
CA LEU A 288 22.05 -14.50 -1.56
C LEU A 288 21.40 -13.15 -1.89
N VAL A 289 20.29 -13.16 -2.62
CA VAL A 289 19.50 -11.96 -2.95
C VAL A 289 19.05 -11.24 -1.68
N GLN A 290 18.48 -11.96 -0.71
CA GLN A 290 18.02 -11.36 0.56
C GLN A 290 19.18 -10.81 1.40
N THR A 291 20.34 -11.45 1.38
CA THR A 291 21.54 -10.95 2.06
C THR A 291 22.02 -9.65 1.41
N PHE A 292 22.10 -9.60 0.08
CA PHE A 292 22.46 -8.38 -0.64
C PHE A 292 21.45 -7.26 -0.42
N ASP A 293 20.16 -7.57 -0.40
CA ASP A 293 19.13 -6.59 -0.10
C ASP A 293 19.33 -5.99 1.31
N GLY A 294 19.43 -6.85 2.33
CA GLY A 294 19.58 -6.44 3.72
C GLY A 294 20.86 -5.65 4.03
N TYR A 295 22.00 -6.02 3.43
CA TYR A 295 23.30 -5.40 3.75
C TYR A 295 23.74 -4.30 2.79
N VAL A 296 23.22 -4.25 1.56
CA VAL A 296 23.67 -3.29 0.54
C VAL A 296 22.54 -2.37 0.12
N VAL A 297 21.43 -2.93 -0.36
CA VAL A 297 20.34 -2.17 -0.97
C VAL A 297 19.63 -1.31 0.07
N ILE A 298 19.17 -1.93 1.17
CA ILE A 298 18.47 -1.22 2.25
C ILE A 298 19.35 -0.10 2.80
N PRO A 299 20.63 -0.30 3.20
CA PRO A 299 21.45 0.80 3.72
C PRO A 299 21.72 1.93 2.73
N LEU A 300 21.88 1.62 1.43
CA LEU A 300 22.07 2.64 0.40
C LEU A 300 20.83 3.53 0.23
N ILE A 301 19.64 2.93 0.37
CA ILE A 301 18.35 3.63 0.32
C ILE A 301 18.06 4.38 1.63
N ALA A 302 18.23 3.66 2.75
CA ALA A 302 17.76 4.02 4.07
C ALA A 302 18.66 5.03 4.78
N LYS A 303 19.87 5.31 4.28
CA LYS A 303 20.86 6.20 4.92
C LYS A 303 20.33 7.58 5.35
N LYS A 304 19.15 8.02 4.88
CA LYS A 304 18.40 9.11 5.55
C LYS A 304 16.85 8.96 5.52
N THR A 305 16.27 7.77 5.31
CA THR A 305 14.80 7.60 5.28
C THR A 305 14.33 6.81 6.49
N VAL A 306 13.21 7.28 7.06
CA VAL A 306 12.35 6.69 8.10
C VAL A 306 12.81 5.33 8.61
N ASP A 307 13.48 5.35 9.76
CA ASP A 307 13.81 4.14 10.53
C ASP A 307 12.52 3.57 11.15
N LEU A 308 12.00 2.48 10.59
CA LEU A 308 10.81 1.78 11.10
C LEU A 308 11.22 0.40 11.59
N ALA A 309 10.74 0.02 12.77
CA ALA A 309 10.91 -1.33 13.26
C ALA A 309 10.28 -2.33 12.26
N PRO A 310 11.00 -3.40 11.83
CA PRO A 310 10.48 -4.35 10.85
C PRO A 310 9.13 -4.97 11.23
N ALA A 311 8.93 -5.24 12.53
CA ALA A 311 7.67 -5.76 13.06
C ALA A 311 6.50 -4.79 12.84
N LEU A 312 6.74 -3.47 12.91
CA LEU A 312 5.70 -2.46 12.67
C LEU A 312 5.32 -2.40 11.19
N VAL A 313 6.30 -2.53 10.30
CA VAL A 313 6.06 -2.60 8.85
C VAL A 313 5.23 -3.84 8.51
N LEU A 314 5.61 -5.01 9.04
CA LEU A 314 4.86 -6.26 8.88
C LEU A 314 3.43 -6.16 9.41
N ALA A 315 3.24 -5.60 10.61
CA ALA A 315 1.92 -5.41 11.19
C ALA A 315 1.06 -4.48 10.33
N ALA A 316 1.62 -3.37 9.85
CA ALA A 316 0.93 -2.45 8.96
C ALA A 316 0.55 -3.11 7.64
N GLN A 317 1.45 -3.90 7.05
CA GLN A 317 1.21 -4.67 5.83
C GLN A 317 0.07 -5.67 6.00
N LEU A 318 0.05 -6.40 7.12
CA LEU A 318 -1.02 -7.35 7.42
C LEU A 318 -2.37 -6.64 7.58
N ILE A 319 -2.41 -5.57 8.39
CA ILE A 319 -3.64 -4.79 8.61
C ILE A 319 -4.15 -4.20 7.31
N MET A 320 -3.29 -3.49 6.57
CA MET A 320 -3.66 -2.83 5.32
C MET A 320 -4.00 -3.84 4.21
N GLY A 321 -3.31 -4.98 4.17
CA GLY A 321 -3.57 -6.07 3.23
C GLY A 321 -4.93 -6.72 3.47
N ILE A 322 -5.30 -6.95 4.74
CA ILE A 322 -6.62 -7.50 5.10
C ILE A 322 -7.74 -6.49 4.78
N LEU A 323 -7.54 -5.21 5.11
CA LEU A 323 -8.58 -4.19 4.95
C LEU A 323 -8.78 -3.74 3.50
N PHE A 324 -7.70 -3.65 2.72
CA PHE A 324 -7.71 -2.99 1.41
C PHE A 324 -7.09 -3.84 0.30
N GLY A 325 -6.81 -5.12 0.58
CA GLY A 325 -6.21 -6.05 -0.36
C GLY A 325 -4.81 -5.64 -0.80
N ILE A 326 -4.47 -5.98 -2.04
CA ILE A 326 -3.17 -5.71 -2.63
C ILE A 326 -2.84 -4.20 -2.57
N LEU A 327 -3.81 -3.33 -2.87
CA LEU A 327 -3.57 -1.88 -2.86
C LEU A 327 -3.15 -1.38 -1.47
N GLY A 328 -3.78 -1.86 -0.40
CA GLY A 328 -3.37 -1.54 0.97
C GLY A 328 -1.98 -2.06 1.30
N LEU A 329 -1.67 -3.27 0.87
CA LEU A 329 -0.37 -3.88 1.11
C LEU A 329 0.77 -3.08 0.47
N PHE A 330 0.58 -2.59 -0.76
CA PHE A 330 1.52 -1.68 -1.44
C PHE A 330 1.65 -0.35 -0.69
N LEU A 331 0.54 0.22 -0.22
CA LEU A 331 0.55 1.55 0.41
C LEU A 331 0.89 1.54 1.90
N ALA A 332 1.06 0.38 2.52
CA ALA A 332 1.33 0.24 3.96
C ALA A 332 2.63 0.95 4.39
N ASP A 333 3.73 0.72 3.67
CA ASP A 333 5.03 1.30 3.99
C ASP A 333 5.06 2.84 3.77
N PRO A 334 4.61 3.38 2.61
CA PRO A 334 4.42 4.82 2.43
C PRO A 334 3.54 5.47 3.50
N LEU A 335 2.43 4.82 3.86
CA LEU A 335 1.50 5.34 4.87
C LEU A 335 2.18 5.40 6.24
N MET A 336 2.87 4.33 6.63
CA MET A 336 3.59 4.28 7.91
C MET A 336 4.68 5.36 7.98
N ALA A 337 5.43 5.56 6.90
CA ALA A 337 6.42 6.63 6.81
C ALA A 337 5.78 8.02 6.98
N MET A 338 4.62 8.27 6.38
CA MET A 338 3.90 9.54 6.54
C MET A 338 3.38 9.74 7.96
N ILE A 339 2.83 8.69 8.57
CA ILE A 339 2.39 8.72 9.97
C ILE A 339 3.56 9.04 10.88
N LYS A 340 4.72 8.38 10.69
CA LYS A 340 5.92 8.65 11.48
C LYS A 340 6.34 10.12 11.39
N VAL A 341 6.43 10.67 10.17
CA VAL A 341 6.80 12.09 9.97
C VAL A 341 5.80 13.03 10.64
N ALA A 342 4.49 12.74 10.58
CA ALA A 342 3.48 13.54 11.27
C ALA A 342 3.65 13.51 12.79
N LEU A 343 3.93 12.33 13.36
CA LEU A 343 4.12 12.16 14.80
C LEU A 343 5.40 12.84 15.28
N GLU A 344 6.52 12.68 14.56
CA GLU A 344 7.78 13.38 14.85
C GLU A 344 7.58 14.90 14.83
N ARG A 345 6.93 15.43 13.79
CA ARG A 345 6.62 16.87 13.66
C ARG A 345 5.72 17.41 14.77
N ARG A 346 4.85 16.55 15.31
CA ARG A 346 3.97 16.89 16.42
C ARG A 346 4.72 16.86 17.76
N ALA A 347 5.59 15.88 17.98
CA ALA A 347 6.47 15.83 19.14
C ALA A 347 7.39 17.05 19.18
N GLU A 348 8.10 17.34 18.08
CA GLU A 348 8.96 18.53 17.94
C GLU A 348 8.24 19.84 18.29
N LYS A 349 6.94 19.94 17.96
CA LYS A 349 6.13 21.11 18.29
C LYS A 349 5.79 21.16 19.79
N ASN A 350 5.35 20.04 20.36
CA ASN A 350 4.99 19.98 21.78
C ASN A 350 6.20 20.34 22.65
N ASP A 351 7.39 19.85 22.31
CA ASP A 351 8.63 20.15 23.03
C ASP A 351 8.97 21.66 22.96
N ALA A 352 8.76 22.28 21.79
CA ALA A 352 8.97 23.72 21.61
C ALA A 352 7.97 24.56 22.41
N ASP A 353 6.69 24.14 22.45
CA ASP A 353 5.65 24.79 23.23
C ASP A 353 5.94 24.67 24.76
N GLU A 354 6.48 23.53 25.21
CA GLU A 354 6.90 23.31 26.59
C GLU A 354 8.07 24.23 26.98
N LEU A 355 9.14 24.28 26.16
CA LEU A 355 10.29 25.15 26.40
C LEU A 355 9.92 26.64 26.42
N ALA A 356 9.01 27.07 25.57
CA ALA A 356 8.51 28.44 25.57
C ALA A 356 7.78 28.78 26.88
N SER A 357 6.96 27.86 27.39
CA SER A 357 6.24 28.09 28.65
C SER A 357 7.14 28.11 29.88
N LEU A 358 8.24 27.34 29.87
CA LEU A 358 9.26 27.41 30.92
C LEU A 358 10.01 28.75 30.90
N ALA A 359 10.36 29.24 29.72
CA ALA A 359 11.06 30.52 29.56
C ALA A 359 10.21 31.74 29.94
N GLU A 360 8.87 31.64 29.86
CA GLU A 360 7.95 32.67 30.35
C GLU A 360 7.73 32.62 31.88
N SER A 361 8.12 31.51 32.52
CA SER A 361 7.96 31.30 33.96
C SER A 361 9.19 31.64 34.81
N GLU A 362 10.35 31.86 34.17
CA GLU A 362 11.58 32.43 34.76
C GLU A 362 11.64 33.94 34.55
#